data_AF-A0A0R3R3Y1-F1
#
_entry.id   AF-A0A0R3R3Y1-F1
#
_cell.length_a   1.000
_cell.length_b   1.000
_cell.length_c   1.000
_cell.angle_alpha   90.00
_cell.angle_beta   90.00
_cell.angle_gamma   90.00
#
_symmetry.space_group_name_H-M   'P 1'
#
loop_
_entity.id
_entity.type
_entity.pdbx_description
1 polymer ?
#
loop_
_entity_poly.entity_id
_entity_poly.type
_entity_poly.pdbx_seq_one_letter_code
_entity_poly.pdbx_strand_id
1 'polypeptide(L)'
;MTVAMSPLWVEHPDIPWGSVGWRMGWGEAYWDQWRVFFLALKDEERQRYRETWPEPESWQGLYAFIESGEPPPWVIEREKKLAGPYPLPSTDEFSICDYYRVVWLVRKHMSRLDVYEVPARFPSPYLGQAPDEGDVSFYAEPNGAWWRLSMRKSGRLILNRMTQAHDPDTLLFPKV
;
A
#
# COMPACT_ATOMS: atom_id res chain seq x y z
N MET A 1 -27.80 -24.19 -20.83
CA MET A 1 -27.69 -22.76 -20.47
C MET A 1 -26.62 -22.67 -19.39
N THR A 2 -25.40 -22.27 -19.75
CA THR A 2 -24.37 -21.95 -18.76
C THR A 2 -24.89 -20.74 -17.97
N VAL A 3 -25.03 -20.88 -16.66
CA VAL A 3 -25.37 -19.77 -15.79
C VAL A 3 -24.27 -18.73 -15.95
N ALA A 4 -24.60 -17.55 -16.46
CA ALA A 4 -23.64 -16.46 -16.56
C ALA A 4 -23.30 -16.02 -15.14
N MET A 5 -22.00 -16.05 -14.77
CA MET A 5 -21.56 -15.50 -13.49
C MET A 5 -21.65 -13.98 -13.52
N SER A 6 -21.92 -13.37 -12.36
CA SER A 6 -21.89 -11.92 -12.22
C SER A 6 -20.44 -11.41 -12.15
N PRO A 7 -20.16 -10.16 -12.52
CA PRO A 7 -18.84 -9.59 -12.36
C PRO A 7 -18.52 -9.36 -10.87
N LEU A 8 -17.22 -9.31 -10.57
CA LEU A 8 -16.68 -9.24 -9.21
C LEU A 8 -17.28 -8.08 -8.38
N TRP A 9 -17.46 -6.91 -8.99
CA TRP A 9 -18.01 -5.73 -8.32
C TRP A 9 -19.53 -5.78 -8.07
N VAL A 10 -20.23 -6.74 -8.69
CA VAL A 10 -21.66 -6.97 -8.47
C VAL A 10 -21.86 -8.00 -7.36
N GLU A 11 -21.05 -9.07 -7.36
CA GLU A 11 -21.14 -10.11 -6.33
C GLU A 11 -20.59 -9.63 -4.97
N HIS A 12 -19.42 -8.98 -5.00
CA HIS A 12 -18.72 -8.50 -3.81
C HIS A 12 -18.41 -7.01 -3.93
N PRO A 13 -19.44 -6.14 -3.88
CA PRO A 13 -19.26 -4.69 -3.97
C PRO A 13 -18.47 -4.10 -2.79
N ASP A 14 -18.38 -4.84 -1.69
CA ASP A 14 -17.67 -4.49 -0.46
C ASP A 14 -16.16 -4.78 -0.52
N ILE A 15 -15.69 -5.52 -1.53
CA ILE A 15 -14.27 -5.85 -1.72
C ILE A 15 -13.72 -5.06 -2.92
N PRO A 16 -13.03 -3.92 -2.70
CA PRO A 16 -12.39 -3.16 -3.78
C PRO A 16 -11.37 -4.00 -4.55
N TRP A 17 -11.18 -3.76 -5.84
CA TRP A 17 -10.29 -4.54 -6.69
C TRP A 17 -8.86 -4.73 -6.14
N GLY A 18 -8.25 -3.68 -5.59
CA GLY A 18 -6.92 -3.75 -5.00
C GLY A 18 -6.84 -4.38 -3.59
N SER A 19 -7.97 -4.84 -3.05
CA SER A 19 -8.06 -5.36 -1.68
C SER A 19 -7.41 -6.73 -1.52
N VAL A 20 -6.84 -6.98 -0.34
CA VAL A 20 -6.35 -8.31 0.05
C VAL A 20 -7.47 -9.35 0.12
N GLY A 21 -8.73 -8.93 0.24
CA GLY A 21 -9.90 -9.82 0.26
C GLY A 21 -10.05 -10.66 -1.02
N TRP A 22 -9.48 -10.24 -2.14
CA TRP A 22 -9.44 -11.03 -3.38
C TRP A 22 -8.37 -12.13 -3.39
N ARG A 23 -7.50 -12.16 -2.38
CA ARG A 23 -6.41 -13.15 -2.22
C ARG A 23 -6.59 -14.01 -0.97
N MET A 24 -7.75 -13.92 -0.31
CA MET A 24 -8.05 -14.70 0.87
C MET A 24 -9.54 -15.06 0.93
N GLY A 25 -9.83 -16.31 1.29
CA GLY A 25 -11.17 -16.76 1.65
C GLY A 25 -12.15 -16.76 0.46
N TRP A 26 -13.38 -16.30 0.70
CA TRP A 26 -14.46 -16.37 -0.29
C TRP A 26 -14.22 -15.48 -1.53
N GLY A 27 -13.58 -14.32 -1.35
CA GLY A 27 -13.26 -13.43 -2.47
C GLY A 27 -12.30 -14.09 -3.46
N GLU A 28 -11.25 -14.77 -2.96
CA GLU A 28 -10.32 -15.55 -3.79
C GLU A 28 -11.04 -16.66 -4.56
N ALA A 29 -11.89 -17.44 -3.88
CA ALA A 29 -12.63 -18.51 -4.51
C ALA A 29 -13.55 -18.00 -5.65
N TYR A 30 -14.23 -16.87 -5.44
CA TYR A 30 -15.09 -16.28 -6.48
C TYR A 30 -14.27 -15.67 -7.62
N TRP A 31 -13.17 -14.99 -7.30
CA TRP A 31 -12.25 -14.44 -8.29
C TRP A 31 -11.76 -15.50 -9.26
N ASP A 32 -11.29 -16.63 -8.73
CA ASP A 32 -10.76 -17.72 -9.55
C ASP A 32 -11.84 -18.37 -10.42
N GLN A 33 -13.03 -18.62 -9.86
CA GLN A 33 -14.16 -19.17 -10.61
C GLN A 33 -14.62 -18.23 -11.72
N TRP A 34 -14.79 -16.95 -11.40
CA TRP A 34 -15.20 -15.93 -12.36
C TRP A 34 -14.16 -15.78 -13.48
N ARG A 35 -12.87 -15.79 -13.13
CA ARG A 35 -11.78 -15.70 -14.11
C ARG A 35 -11.78 -16.89 -15.06
N VAL A 36 -11.92 -18.12 -14.54
CA VAL A 36 -12.02 -19.34 -15.38
C VAL A 36 -13.23 -19.27 -16.29
N PHE A 37 -14.39 -18.87 -15.76
CA PHE A 37 -15.61 -18.67 -16.54
C PHE A 37 -15.41 -17.65 -17.66
N PHE A 38 -14.92 -16.45 -17.34
CA PHE A 38 -14.77 -15.35 -18.29
C PHE A 38 -13.78 -15.69 -19.40
N LEU A 39 -12.65 -16.32 -19.07
CA LEU A 39 -11.65 -16.74 -20.05
C LEU A 39 -12.10 -17.93 -20.92
N ALA A 40 -13.07 -18.74 -20.45
CA ALA A 40 -13.65 -19.83 -21.22
C ALA A 40 -14.67 -19.34 -22.27
N LEU A 41 -15.18 -18.11 -22.15
CA LEU A 41 -16.10 -17.51 -23.13
C LEU A 41 -15.38 -17.23 -24.47
N LYS A 42 -16.12 -17.38 -25.57
CA LYS A 42 -15.65 -16.94 -26.90
C LYS A 42 -15.59 -15.41 -26.98
N ASP A 43 -14.86 -14.88 -27.94
CA ASP A 43 -14.68 -13.43 -28.09
C ASP A 43 -16.02 -12.68 -28.23
N GLU A 44 -16.99 -13.23 -28.96
CA GLU A 44 -18.32 -12.62 -29.11
C GLU A 44 -19.12 -12.66 -27.80
N GLU A 45 -18.96 -13.71 -27.00
CA GLU A 45 -19.62 -13.86 -25.70
C GLU A 45 -18.99 -12.95 -24.66
N ARG A 46 -17.65 -12.80 -24.66
CA ARG A 46 -16.94 -11.80 -23.84
C ARG A 46 -17.36 -10.40 -24.21
N GLN A 47 -17.49 -10.08 -25.50
CA GLN A 47 -17.95 -8.76 -25.93
C GLN A 47 -19.36 -8.46 -25.39
N ARG A 48 -20.31 -9.38 -25.54
CA ARG A 48 -21.66 -9.24 -24.97
C ARG A 48 -21.65 -9.14 -23.45
N TYR A 49 -20.75 -9.87 -22.78
CA TYR A 49 -20.59 -9.79 -21.34
C TYR A 49 -20.14 -8.39 -20.91
N ARG A 50 -19.14 -7.80 -21.57
CA ARG A 50 -18.65 -6.44 -21.31
C ARG A 50 -19.71 -5.36 -21.57
N GLU A 51 -20.54 -5.55 -22.60
CA GLU A 51 -21.65 -4.65 -22.90
C GLU A 51 -22.77 -4.73 -21.85
N THR A 52 -23.02 -5.93 -21.33
CA THR A 52 -24.01 -6.15 -20.26
C THR A 52 -23.51 -5.65 -18.91
N TRP A 53 -22.21 -5.82 -18.65
CA TRP A 53 -21.54 -5.48 -17.40
C TRP A 53 -20.35 -4.54 -17.67
N PRO A 54 -20.61 -3.26 -17.97
CA PRO A 54 -19.54 -2.28 -18.16
C PRO A 54 -18.75 -2.09 -16.86
N GLU A 55 -17.45 -1.86 -16.99
CA GLU A 55 -16.58 -1.59 -15.86
C GLU A 55 -16.95 -0.24 -15.21
N PRO A 56 -17.23 -0.20 -13.90
CA PRO A 56 -17.29 1.08 -13.19
C PRO A 56 -15.88 1.68 -13.08
N GLU A 57 -15.81 2.99 -12.78
CA GLU A 57 -14.54 3.74 -12.67
C GLU A 57 -13.52 3.07 -11.74
N SER A 58 -13.97 2.53 -10.60
CA SER A 58 -13.11 1.86 -9.62
C SER A 58 -12.57 0.48 -10.08
N TRP A 59 -13.06 -0.03 -11.21
CA TRP A 59 -12.69 -1.31 -11.82
C TRP A 59 -12.16 -1.17 -13.25
N GLN A 60 -11.84 0.06 -13.67
CA GLN A 60 -11.38 0.36 -15.02
C GLN A 60 -10.12 -0.42 -15.38
N GLY A 61 -10.17 -1.15 -16.49
CA GLY A 61 -9.09 -1.97 -17.01
C GLY A 61 -9.08 -3.41 -16.49
N LEU A 62 -10.12 -3.88 -15.79
CA LEU A 62 -10.18 -5.26 -15.29
C LEU A 62 -10.15 -6.25 -16.45
N TYR A 63 -11.00 -6.08 -17.45
CA TYR A 63 -11.09 -7.01 -18.57
C TYR A 63 -9.75 -7.10 -19.31
N ALA A 64 -9.12 -5.96 -19.61
CA ALA A 64 -7.79 -5.92 -20.21
C ALA A 64 -6.74 -6.64 -19.33
N PHE A 65 -6.75 -6.39 -18.01
CA PHE A 65 -5.86 -7.08 -17.08
C PHE A 65 -6.05 -8.60 -17.08
N ILE A 66 -7.29 -9.09 -17.18
CA ILE A 66 -7.59 -10.52 -17.20
C ILE A 66 -7.20 -11.17 -18.54
N GLU A 67 -7.39 -10.47 -19.65
CA GLU A 67 -7.15 -10.99 -21.01
C GLU A 67 -5.66 -10.93 -21.41
N SER A 68 -4.99 -9.80 -21.20
CA SER A 68 -3.61 -9.58 -21.65
C SER A 68 -2.59 -9.48 -20.52
N GLY A 69 -3.04 -9.39 -19.26
CA GLY A 69 -2.15 -9.13 -18.12
C GLY A 69 -1.71 -7.67 -18.02
N GLU A 70 -2.28 -6.78 -18.81
CA GLU A 70 -1.95 -5.35 -18.77
C GLU A 70 -2.28 -4.73 -17.41
N PRO A 71 -1.34 -4.00 -16.80
CA PRO A 71 -1.59 -3.37 -15.51
C PRO A 71 -2.70 -2.32 -15.66
N PRO A 72 -3.64 -2.24 -14.72
CA PRO A 72 -4.72 -1.29 -14.82
C PRO A 72 -4.23 0.16 -14.64
N PRO A 73 -4.97 1.16 -15.16
CA PRO A 73 -4.56 2.55 -15.14
C PRO A 73 -4.18 3.08 -13.76
N TRP A 74 -4.91 2.69 -12.71
CA TRP A 74 -4.64 3.11 -11.35
C TRP A 74 -3.31 2.55 -10.80
N VAL A 75 -2.87 1.36 -11.24
CA VAL A 75 -1.56 0.79 -10.88
C VAL A 75 -0.46 1.62 -11.54
N ILE A 76 -0.60 1.90 -12.84
CA ILE A 76 0.36 2.72 -13.60
C ILE A 76 0.49 4.11 -12.98
N GLU A 77 -0.63 4.76 -12.66
CA GLU A 77 -0.63 6.07 -12.02
C GLU A 77 0.02 6.03 -10.64
N ARG A 78 -0.30 5.01 -9.83
CA ARG A 78 0.31 4.83 -8.52
C ARG A 78 1.81 4.62 -8.61
N GLU A 79 2.28 3.82 -9.55
CA GLU A 79 3.71 3.59 -9.80
C GLU A 79 4.41 4.87 -10.24
N LYS A 80 3.78 5.66 -11.13
CA LYS A 80 4.28 6.97 -11.53
C LYS A 80 4.43 7.93 -10.35
N LYS A 81 3.42 7.99 -9.47
CA LYS A 81 3.50 8.79 -8.24
C LYS A 81 4.60 8.26 -7.32
N LEU A 82 4.74 6.95 -7.16
CA LEU A 82 5.81 6.34 -6.35
C LEU A 82 7.22 6.51 -6.92
N ALA A 83 7.38 6.74 -8.22
CA ALA A 83 8.67 6.94 -8.86
C ALA A 83 9.34 8.28 -8.45
N GLY A 84 8.55 9.30 -8.11
CA GLY A 84 9.04 10.64 -7.83
C GLY A 84 9.62 11.33 -9.07
N PRO A 85 10.59 12.26 -8.95
CA PRO A 85 11.37 12.56 -7.75
C PRO A 85 10.59 13.41 -6.74
N TYR A 86 10.86 13.18 -5.45
CA TYR A 86 10.42 14.07 -4.38
C TYR A 86 11.63 14.79 -3.77
N PRO A 87 11.45 16.01 -3.23
CA PRO A 87 12.54 16.71 -2.57
C PRO A 87 12.96 15.96 -1.28
N LEU A 88 14.27 15.93 -1.04
CA LEU A 88 14.81 15.52 0.26
C LEU A 88 14.24 16.40 1.38
N PRO A 89 14.21 15.91 2.63
CA PRO A 89 13.78 16.72 3.75
C PRO A 89 14.67 17.96 3.90
N SER A 90 14.08 19.13 4.10
CA SER A 90 14.86 20.34 4.41
C SER A 90 15.25 20.35 5.89
N THR A 91 16.19 21.23 6.26
CA THR A 91 16.63 21.37 7.66
C THR A 91 15.53 21.87 8.60
N ASP A 92 14.54 22.59 8.06
CA ASP A 92 13.44 23.17 8.84
C ASP A 92 12.15 22.34 8.75
N GLU A 93 12.22 21.18 8.10
CA GLU A 93 11.09 20.28 7.95
C GLU A 93 11.09 19.23 9.05
N PHE A 94 10.07 19.31 9.91
CA PHE A 94 9.94 18.43 11.08
C PHE A 94 8.90 17.32 10.90
N SER A 95 8.01 17.42 9.91
CA SER A 95 6.95 16.43 9.69
C SER A 95 6.59 16.33 8.21
N ILE A 96 6.67 15.11 7.67
CA ILE A 96 6.29 14.79 6.29
C ILE A 96 5.15 13.77 6.33
N CYS A 97 4.00 14.16 5.78
CA CYS A 97 2.77 13.35 5.80
C CYS A 97 2.25 13.02 4.38
N ASP A 98 2.90 13.50 3.33
CA ASP A 98 2.56 13.14 1.95
C ASP A 98 2.96 11.68 1.73
N TYR A 99 1.96 10.82 1.48
CA TYR A 99 2.14 9.38 1.40
C TYR A 99 3.21 8.99 0.38
N TYR A 100 3.16 9.56 -0.83
CA TYR A 100 4.08 9.17 -1.90
C TYR A 100 5.49 9.69 -1.64
N ARG A 101 5.63 10.90 -1.09
CA ARG A 101 6.93 11.43 -0.67
C ARG A 101 7.53 10.60 0.46
N VAL A 102 6.76 10.23 1.49
CA VAL A 102 7.26 9.40 2.59
C VAL A 102 7.73 8.04 2.06
N VAL A 103 6.92 7.37 1.23
CA VAL A 103 7.30 6.07 0.65
C VAL A 103 8.54 6.20 -0.22
N TRP A 104 8.63 7.27 -1.04
CA TRP A 104 9.80 7.53 -1.87
C TRP A 104 11.06 7.78 -1.03
N LEU A 105 10.97 8.63 0.01
CA LEU A 105 12.07 8.92 0.93
C LEU A 105 12.57 7.66 1.63
N VAL A 106 11.66 6.84 2.14
CA VAL A 106 12.01 5.57 2.79
C VAL A 106 12.78 4.67 1.81
N ARG A 107 12.28 4.51 0.58
CA ARG A 107 12.87 3.62 -0.43
C ARG A 107 14.20 4.13 -0.98
N LYS A 108 14.34 5.44 -1.21
CA LYS A 108 15.45 6.03 -1.97
C LYS A 108 16.49 6.75 -1.14
N HIS A 109 16.14 7.18 0.07
CA HIS A 109 17.03 7.95 0.94
C HIS A 109 17.27 7.22 2.26
N MET A 110 16.22 6.95 3.03
CA MET A 110 16.34 6.41 4.39
C MET A 110 16.80 4.95 4.42
N SER A 111 16.54 4.17 3.37
CA SER A 111 17.05 2.79 3.23
C SER A 111 18.57 2.67 3.21
N ARG A 112 19.28 3.79 3.07
CA ARG A 112 20.75 3.87 3.11
C ARG A 112 21.28 4.31 4.47
N LEU A 113 20.39 4.58 5.43
CA LEU A 113 20.72 5.03 6.78
C LEU A 113 20.67 3.84 7.74
N ASP A 114 21.26 4.02 8.92
CA ASP A 114 21.10 3.07 10.01
C ASP A 114 19.65 3.07 10.48
N VAL A 115 19.06 1.87 10.57
CA VAL A 115 17.65 1.68 10.90
C VAL A 115 17.51 0.98 12.24
N TYR A 116 16.71 1.56 13.10
CA TYR A 116 16.33 1.00 14.41
C TYR A 116 14.82 0.84 14.48
N GLU A 117 14.33 -0.12 15.26
CA GLU A 117 12.89 -0.36 15.38
C GLU A 117 12.44 -0.58 16.82
N VAL A 118 11.17 -0.26 17.06
CA VAL A 118 10.44 -0.55 18.29
C VAL A 118 9.22 -1.39 17.91
N PRO A 119 9.27 -2.72 18.14
CA PRO A 119 8.13 -3.59 17.89
C PRO A 119 6.93 -3.18 18.74
N ALA A 120 5.72 -3.21 18.17
CA ALA A 120 4.48 -2.81 18.84
C ALA A 120 4.18 -3.63 20.11
N ARG A 121 4.76 -4.83 20.24
CA ARG A 121 4.71 -5.65 21.47
C ARG A 121 5.50 -5.06 22.64
N PHE A 122 6.35 -4.06 22.40
CA PHE A 122 7.14 -3.34 23.39
C PHE A 122 6.87 -1.83 23.30
N PRO A 123 5.63 -1.37 23.55
CA PRO A 123 5.30 0.04 23.44
C PRO A 123 6.12 0.85 24.45
N SER A 124 6.84 1.86 23.98
CA SER A 124 7.64 2.74 24.84
C SER A 124 6.90 4.06 25.07
N PRO A 125 6.46 4.37 26.30
CA PRO A 125 5.85 5.66 26.61
C PRO A 125 6.84 6.83 26.42
N TYR A 126 8.14 6.55 26.51
CA TYR A 126 9.22 7.53 26.32
C TYR A 126 9.45 7.90 24.85
N LEU A 127 8.97 7.08 23.91
CA LEU A 127 9.07 7.33 22.46
C LEU A 127 7.78 7.85 21.84
N GLY A 128 6.80 8.20 22.68
CA GLY A 128 5.51 8.73 22.25
C GLY A 128 4.74 7.78 21.34
N GLN A 129 4.94 6.45 21.47
CA GLN A 129 4.20 5.47 20.68
C GLN A 129 2.75 5.44 21.15
N ALA A 130 1.84 5.87 20.28
CA ALA A 130 0.42 5.89 20.60
C ALA A 130 -0.17 4.47 20.53
N PRO A 131 -1.26 4.17 21.28
CA PRO A 131 -1.91 2.84 21.24
C PRO A 131 -2.47 2.44 19.87
N ASP A 132 -2.59 3.40 18.94
CA ASP A 132 -3.04 3.23 17.57
C ASP A 132 -1.89 3.21 16.54
N GLU A 133 -0.63 3.28 16.98
CA GLU A 133 0.53 3.15 16.11
C GLU A 133 1.02 1.71 16.07
N GLY A 134 1.37 1.24 14.87
CA GLY A 134 2.01 -0.07 14.67
C GLY A 134 3.50 -0.04 15.04
N ASP A 135 4.28 -0.93 14.43
CA ASP A 135 5.74 -0.90 14.55
C ASP A 135 6.29 0.44 14.05
N VAL A 136 7.21 1.02 14.82
CA VAL A 136 7.84 2.31 14.52
C VAL A 136 9.28 2.07 14.12
N SER A 137 9.73 2.72 13.04
CA SER A 137 11.13 2.67 12.60
C SER A 137 11.79 4.03 12.78
N PHE A 138 13.05 4.02 13.17
CA PHE A 138 13.89 5.19 13.35
C PHE A 138 15.06 5.10 12.37
N TYR A 139 15.34 6.20 11.69
CA TYR A 139 16.47 6.33 10.76
C TYR A 139 17.43 7.37 11.31
N ALA A 140 18.71 7.00 11.45
CA ALA A 140 19.74 7.90 11.95
C ALA A 140 20.58 8.45 10.78
N GLU A 141 20.64 9.77 10.66
CA GLU A 141 21.52 10.44 9.72
C GLU A 141 22.94 10.60 10.31
N PRO A 142 24.00 10.58 9.47
CA PRO A 142 25.38 10.80 9.94
C PRO A 142 25.62 12.16 10.62
N ASN A 143 24.77 13.15 10.36
CA ASN A 143 24.83 14.48 10.98
C ASN A 143 24.23 14.50 12.41
N GLY A 144 23.74 13.36 12.90
CA GLY A 144 23.11 13.22 14.21
C GLY A 144 21.59 13.48 14.24
N ALA A 145 20.95 13.75 13.09
CA ALA A 145 19.50 13.87 13.01
C ALA A 145 18.81 12.50 12.97
N TRP A 146 17.62 12.43 13.57
CA TRP A 146 16.84 11.19 13.63
C TRP A 146 15.48 11.39 12.99
N TRP A 147 15.02 10.37 12.27
CA TRP A 147 13.70 10.36 11.65
C TRP A 147 12.86 9.20 12.17
N ARG A 148 11.68 9.51 12.70
CA ARG A 148 10.69 8.53 13.15
C ARG A 148 9.66 8.31 12.06
N LEU A 149 9.62 7.12 11.48
CA LEU A 149 8.55 6.66 10.61
C LEU A 149 7.49 5.93 11.43
N SER A 150 6.26 6.41 11.33
CA SER A 150 5.09 5.85 12.01
C SER A 150 3.95 5.63 11.03
N MET A 151 3.19 4.55 11.25
CA MET A 151 1.96 4.25 10.54
C MET A 151 0.80 4.25 11.53
N ARG A 152 -0.22 5.06 11.25
CA ARG A 152 -1.47 5.10 12.02
C ARG A 152 -2.40 3.97 11.59
N LYS A 153 -3.32 3.54 12.45
CA LYS A 153 -4.42 2.60 12.09
C LYS A 153 -5.24 3.02 10.86
N SER A 154 -5.30 4.31 10.54
CA SER A 154 -5.94 4.82 9.32
C SER A 154 -5.15 4.56 8.03
N GLY A 155 -3.96 3.96 8.10
CA GLY A 155 -3.06 3.75 6.97
C GLY A 155 -2.21 4.97 6.60
N ARG A 156 -2.30 6.07 7.37
CA ARG A 156 -1.49 7.27 7.15
C ARG A 156 -0.05 7.03 7.61
N LEU A 157 0.90 7.25 6.69
CA LEU A 157 2.34 7.26 6.96
C LEU A 157 2.78 8.67 7.32
N ILE A 158 3.57 8.79 8.39
CA ILE A 158 4.14 10.05 8.87
C ILE A 158 5.61 9.85 9.19
N LEU A 159 6.45 10.75 8.68
CA LEU A 159 7.88 10.80 8.94
C LEU A 159 8.18 12.09 9.72
N ASN A 160 8.57 11.96 10.99
CA ASN A 160 8.87 13.09 11.86
C ASN A 160 10.36 13.20 12.13
N ARG A 161 10.91 14.41 12.06
CA ARG A 161 12.28 14.68 12.49
C ARG A 161 12.32 14.85 14.01
N MET A 162 13.30 14.23 14.64
CA MET A 162 13.54 14.34 16.07
C MET A 162 14.73 15.25 16.33
N THR A 163 14.55 16.23 17.21
CA THR A 163 15.57 17.21 17.59
C THR A 163 16.47 16.74 18.74
N GLN A 164 16.07 15.67 19.43
CA GLN A 164 16.87 14.99 20.45
C GLN A 164 16.69 13.49 20.27
N ALA A 165 17.80 12.75 20.15
CA ALA A 165 17.78 11.33 20.41
C ALA A 165 17.49 11.17 21.91
N HIS A 166 16.27 10.77 22.27
CA HIS A 166 16.10 10.18 23.60
C HIS A 166 17.02 8.97 23.66
N ASP A 167 17.89 8.97 24.67
CA ASP A 167 18.99 8.06 24.98
C ASP A 167 18.90 6.64 24.36
N PRO A 168 19.99 6.08 23.79
CA PRO A 168 20.07 4.68 23.34
C PRO A 168 19.78 3.61 24.40
N ASP A 169 19.63 3.96 25.69
CA ASP A 169 19.06 3.08 26.72
C ASP A 169 17.56 2.78 26.51
N THR A 170 16.94 3.45 25.53
CA THR A 170 15.59 3.14 25.07
C THR A 170 15.61 1.87 24.22
N LEU A 171 14.58 1.02 24.32
CA LEU A 171 14.43 -0.29 23.64
C LEU A 171 14.41 -0.20 22.10
N LEU A 172 15.49 0.29 21.49
CA LEU A 172 15.73 0.37 20.06
C LEU A 172 16.54 -0.85 19.64
N PHE A 173 16.00 -1.60 18.70
CA PHE A 173 16.70 -2.76 18.16
C PHE A 173 17.28 -2.40 16.79
N PRO A 174 18.58 -2.66 16.54
CA PRO A 174 19.12 -2.50 15.20
C PRO A 174 18.39 -3.45 14.26
N LYS A 175 17.96 -2.93 13.11
CA LYS A 175 17.27 -3.72 12.10
C LYS A 175 18.34 -4.44 11.26
N VAL A 176 18.51 -5.75 11.52
CA VAL A 176 19.44 -6.64 10.80
C VAL A 176 18.97 -6.87 9.37
#